data_AF-Q5FK58-F1
#
_entry.id   AF-Q5FK58-F1
#
_cell.length_a   1.000
_cell.length_b   1.000
_cell.length_c   1.000
_cell.angle_alpha   90.00
_cell.angle_beta   90.00
_cell.angle_gamma   90.00
#
_symmetry.space_group_name_H-M   'P 1'
#
loop_
_entity.id
_entity.type
_entity.pdbx_description
1 polymer ?
#
loop_
_entity_poly.entity_id
_entity_poly.type
_entity_poly.pdbx_seq_one_letter_code
_entity_poly.pdbx_strand_id
1 'polypeptide(L)' 'MTANEKIITLVKPEYLKKIPKIFRKHATDNTCKLIAKEHSDLYKAFENGEPTKIQKQEMTDLINSIFEERMKKHKML' A
#
# COMPACT_ATOMS: atom_id res chain seq x y z
N MET A 1 -12.55 -6.95 6.68
CA MET A 1 -11.41 -6.44 5.89
C MET A 1 -10.14 -7.17 6.30
N THR A 2 -9.45 -7.76 5.33
CA THR A 2 -8.08 -8.29 5.46
C THR A 2 -7.08 -7.16 5.71
N ALA A 3 -5.86 -7.50 6.15
CA ALA A 3 -4.78 -6.51 6.27
C ALA A 3 -4.53 -5.77 4.95
N ASN A 4 -4.49 -6.51 3.83
CA ASN A 4 -4.35 -5.93 2.49
C ASN A 4 -5.44 -4.91 2.19
N GLU A 5 -6.71 -5.22 2.46
CA GLU A 5 -7.80 -4.26 2.22
C GLU A 5 -7.63 -3.00 3.07
N LYS A 6 -7.29 -3.13 4.36
CA LYS A 6 -7.03 -1.97 5.23
C LYS A 6 -5.86 -1.14 4.72
N ILE A 7 -4.78 -1.78 4.28
CA ILE A 7 -3.58 -1.11 3.77
C ILE A 7 -3.88 -0.41 2.43
N ILE A 8 -4.59 -1.07 1.52
CA ILE A 8 -4.95 -0.52 0.20
C ILE A 8 -5.83 0.73 0.35
N THR A 9 -6.68 0.82 1.38
CA THR A 9 -7.46 2.05 1.65
C THR A 9 -6.61 3.28 1.98
N LEU A 10 -5.35 3.10 2.36
CA LEU A 10 -4.41 4.19 2.64
C LEU A 10 -3.71 4.72 1.38
N VAL A 11 -3.86 4.04 0.24
CA VAL A 11 -3.26 4.47 -1.02
C VAL A 11 -3.99 5.70 -1.55
N LYS A 12 -3.22 6.71 -1.96
CA LYS A 12 -3.75 7.90 -2.63
C LYS A 12 -4.58 7.50 -3.85
N PRO A 13 -5.84 7.95 -3.95
CA PRO A 13 -6.74 7.52 -5.02
C PRO A 13 -6.24 7.94 -6.41
N GLU A 14 -5.43 9.00 -6.51
CA GLU A 14 -4.80 9.45 -7.76
C GLU A 14 -3.86 8.41 -8.38
N TYR A 15 -3.11 7.65 -7.57
CA TYR A 15 -2.24 6.58 -8.07
C TYR A 15 -3.08 5.46 -8.66
N LEU A 16 -4.11 5.01 -7.94
CA LEU A 16 -5.00 3.95 -8.41
C LEU A 16 -5.78 4.35 -9.67
N LYS A 17 -6.18 5.62 -9.80
CA LYS A 17 -6.87 6.14 -10.99
C LYS A 17 -6.01 6.05 -12.25
N LYS A 18 -4.71 6.36 -12.15
CA LYS A 18 -3.76 6.34 -13.27
C LYS A 18 -3.37 4.92 -13.70
N ILE A 19 -3.42 3.93 -12.80
CA ILE A 19 -3.14 2.53 -13.13
C ILE A 19 -4.33 1.91 -13.88
N PRO A 20 -4.12 1.25 -15.05
CA PRO A 20 -5.19 0.54 -15.74
C PRO A 20 -5.81 -0.56 -14.86
N LYS A 21 -7.13 -0.72 -14.92
CA LYS A 21 -7.89 -1.61 -14.01
C LYS A 21 -7.35 -3.05 -13.95
N ILE A 22 -6.90 -3.58 -15.09
CA ILE A 22 -6.35 -4.95 -15.22
C ILE A 22 -5.08 -5.14 -14.37
N PHE A 23 -4.29 -4.08 -14.19
CA PHE A 23 -3.04 -4.12 -13.41
C PHE A 23 -3.20 -3.70 -11.96
N ARG A 24 -4.32 -3.08 -11.56
CA ARG A 24 -4.50 -2.55 -10.19
C ARG A 24 -4.33 -3.64 -9.14
N LYS A 25 -5.01 -4.77 -9.31
CA LYS A 25 -4.92 -5.90 -8.38
C LYS A 25 -3.48 -6.41 -8.25
N HIS A 26 -2.79 -6.59 -9.38
CA HIS A 26 -1.40 -7.03 -9.37
C HIS A 26 -0.48 -6.01 -8.67
N ALA A 27 -0.67 -4.72 -8.92
CA ALA A 27 0.11 -3.66 -8.30
C ALA A 27 -0.09 -3.62 -6.78
N THR A 28 -1.35 -3.65 -6.32
CA THR A 28 -1.69 -3.63 -4.88
C THR A 28 -1.19 -4.89 -4.18
N ASP A 29 -1.44 -6.08 -4.76
CA ASP A 29 -1.04 -7.35 -4.16
C ASP A 29 0.48 -7.45 -4.00
N ASN A 30 1.25 -7.04 -5.01
CA ASN A 30 2.71 -7.04 -4.92
C ASN A 30 3.25 -6.02 -3.92
N THR A 31 2.60 -4.85 -3.78
CA THR A 31 2.98 -3.88 -2.75
C THR A 31 2.72 -4.44 -1.36
N CYS A 32 1.54 -5.03 -1.11
CA CYS A 32 1.25 -5.64 0.18
C CYS A 32 2.19 -6.82 0.50
N LYS A 33 2.52 -7.67 -0.48
CA LYS A 33 3.52 -8.74 -0.30
C LYS A 33 4.90 -8.21 0.06
N LEU A 34 5.33 -7.11 -0.57
CA LEU A 34 6.59 -6.46 -0.25
C LEU A 34 6.59 -5.94 1.19
N ILE A 35 5.55 -5.22 1.59
CA ILE A 35 5.39 -4.68 2.95
C ILE A 35 5.33 -5.81 3.98
N ALA A 36 4.59 -6.89 3.72
CA ALA A 36 4.52 -8.04 4.62
C ALA A 36 5.90 -8.72 4.83
N LYS A 37 6.77 -8.67 3.81
CA LYS A 37 8.12 -9.24 3.85
C LYS A 37 9.11 -8.31 4.56
N GLU A 38 9.12 -7.03 4.21
CA GLU A 38 10.16 -6.07 4.62
C GLU A 38 9.78 -5.28 5.88
N HIS A 39 8.49 -5.10 6.12
CA HIS A 39 7.92 -4.37 7.26
C HIS A 39 6.91 -5.25 8.00
N SER A 40 7.30 -6.50 8.29
CA SER A 40 6.40 -7.53 8.81
C SER A 40 5.69 -7.13 10.12
N ASP A 41 6.37 -6.44 11.02
CA ASP A 41 5.79 -5.99 12.29
C ASP A 41 4.72 -4.91 12.09
N LEU A 42 4.98 -3.96 11.19
CA LEU A 42 4.01 -2.95 10.80
C LEU A 42 2.81 -3.59 10.09
N TYR A 43 3.04 -4.55 9.21
CA TYR A 43 1.98 -5.29 8.52
C TYR A 43 1.09 -6.09 9.49
N LYS A 44 1.70 -6.80 10.47
CA LYS A 44 0.97 -7.54 11.52
C LYS A 44 0.04 -6.66 12.34
N ALA A 45 0.38 -5.39 12.56
CA ALA A 45 -0.53 -4.45 13.24
C ALA A 45 -1.87 -4.29 12.50
N PHE A 46 -1.87 -4.40 11.17
CA PHE A 46 -3.08 -4.36 10.34
C PHE A 46 -3.82 -5.71 10.27
N GLU A 47 -3.10 -6.83 10.42
CA GLU A 47 -3.70 -8.16 10.58
C GLU A 47 -4.49 -8.24 11.89
N ASN A 48 -3.89 -7.83 13.00
CA ASN A 48 -4.51 -7.79 14.33
C ASN A 48 -5.67 -6.80 14.40
N GLY A 49 -5.71 -5.82 13.47
CA GLY A 49 -6.83 -4.93 13.25
C GLY A 49 -6.91 -3.70 14.15
N GLU A 50 -5.96 -3.53 15.06
CA GLU A 50 -5.84 -2.36 15.92
C GLU A 50 -4.51 -1.59 15.71
N PRO A 51 -4.18 -1.14 14.48
CA PRO A 51 -3.00 -0.31 14.31
C PRO A 51 -3.20 1.05 14.99
N THR A 52 -2.20 1.46 15.76
CA THR A 52 -2.15 2.77 16.40
C THR A 52 -2.18 3.90 15.37
N LYS A 53 -2.44 5.14 15.81
CA LYS A 53 -2.37 6.32 14.93
C LYS A 53 -1.00 6.46 14.25
N ILE A 54 0.08 6.16 14.99
CA ILE A 54 1.45 6.22 14.48
C ILE A 54 1.64 5.15 13.40
N GLN A 55 1.27 3.90 13.65
CA GLN A 55 1.37 2.82 12.66
C GLN A 55 0.51 3.07 11.42
N LYS A 56 -0.66 3.71 11.56
CA LYS A 56 -1.48 4.13 10.42
C LYS A 56 -0.77 5.18 9.56
N GLN A 57 -0.15 6.17 10.19
CA GLN A 57 0.61 7.19 9.47
C GLN A 57 1.83 6.58 8.78
N GLU A 58 2.61 5.77 9.49
CA GLU A 58 3.79 5.09 8.95
C GLU A 58 3.44 4.20 7.75
N MET A 59 2.37 3.41 7.84
CA MET A 59 1.88 2.59 6.72
C MET A 59 1.41 3.46 5.55
N THR A 60 0.75 4.59 5.83
CA THR A 60 0.27 5.52 4.79
C THR A 60 1.45 6.09 4.01
N ASP A 61 2.50 6.52 4.70
CA ASP A 61 3.68 7.10 4.08
C ASP A 61 4.45 6.03 3.28
N LEU A 62 4.64 4.84 3.87
CA LEU A 62 5.30 3.70 3.23
C LEU A 62 4.60 3.25 1.95
N ILE A 63 3.28 3.01 2.00
CA ILE A 63 2.59 2.50 0.83
C ILE A 63 2.57 3.54 -0.29
N ASN A 64 2.38 4.81 0.04
CA ASN A 64 2.32 5.87 -0.95
C ASN A 64 3.69 6.18 -1.56
N SER A 65 4.79 6.05 -0.82
CA SER A 65 6.14 6.19 -1.39
C SER A 65 6.44 5.07 -2.40
N ILE A 66 6.09 3.82 -2.10
CA ILE A 66 6.24 2.69 -3.02
C ILE A 66 5.43 2.92 -4.31
N PHE A 67 4.19 3.39 -4.19
CA PHE A 67 3.40 3.73 -5.37
C PHE A 67 4.02 4.90 -6.14
N GLU A 68 4.44 5.97 -5.46
CA GLU A 68 5.06 7.13 -6.10
C GLU A 68 6.31 6.74 -6.91
N GLU A 69 7.21 5.94 -6.34
CA GLU A 69 8.41 5.44 -7.02
C GLU A 69 8.06 4.62 -8.28
N ARG A 70 7.09 3.71 -8.17
CA ARG A 70 6.62 2.93 -9.32
C ARG A 70 6.03 3.82 -10.40
N MET A 71 5.21 4.80 -10.01
CA MET A 71 4.58 5.72 -10.94
C MET A 71 5.62 6.60 -11.66
N LYS A 72 6.64 7.10 -10.96
CA LYS A 72 7.79 7.81 -11.56
C LYS A 72 8.53 6.92 -12.56
N LYS A 73 8.82 5.67 -12.18
CA LYS A 73 9.50 4.70 -13.05
C LYS A 73 8.73 4.43 -14.35
N HIS A 74 7.41 4.46 -14.30
CA HIS A 74 6.54 4.28 -15.46
C HIS A 74 6.13 5.59 -16.16
N LYS A 75 6.73 6.74 -15.79
CA LYS A 75 6.41 8.06 -16.35
C LYS A 75 4.92 8.42 -16.27
N MET A 76 4.28 8.03 -15.17
CA MET A 76 2.87 8.29 -14.89
C MET A 76 2.64 9.46 -13.93
N LEU A 77 3.71 10.06 -13.40
CA LEU A 77 3.68 11.26 -12.56
C LEU A 77 4.16 12.47 -13.33
#